data_AF-A0AAV5ZBU6-F1
#
_entry.id   AF-A0AAV5ZBU6-F1
#
_cell.length_a   1.000
_cell.length_b   1.000
_cell.length_c   1.000
_cell.angle_alpha   90.00
_cell.angle_beta   90.00
_cell.angle_gamma   90.00
#
_symmetry.space_group_name_H-M   'P 1'
#
loop_
_entity.id
_entity.type
_entity.pdbx_description
1 polymer ?
#
loop_
_entity_poly.entity_id
_entity_poly.type
_entity_poly.pdbx_seq_one_letter_code
_entity_poly.pdbx_strand_id
1 'polypeptide(L)' 'MIICLCRGLSESDIRRVIERGAWTADAVTAACGAGGDCGACTLTLADLVAESETAAVGAGARP' A
#
# COMPACT_ATOMS: atom_id res chain seq x y z
N MET A 1 -6.13 -10.73 0.42
CA MET A 1 -5.13 -11.84 0.44
C MET A 1 -3.91 -11.47 1.28
N ILE A 2 -2.95 -12.37 1.55
CA ILE A 2 -1.63 -11.97 2.08
C ILE A 2 -0.78 -11.40 0.95
N ILE A 3 -0.32 -10.16 1.12
CA ILE A 3 0.50 -9.43 0.16
C ILE A 3 1.97 -9.55 0.52
N CYS A 4 2.33 -9.31 1.79
CA CYS A 4 3.71 -9.43 2.25
C CYS A 4 3.90 -10.69 3.10
N LEU A 5 4.55 -11.70 2.55
CA LEU A 5 4.85 -12.95 3.28
C LEU A 5 5.88 -12.75 4.40
N CYS A 6 6.87 -11.87 4.21
CA CYS A 6 7.91 -11.59 5.22
C CYS A 6 7.33 -11.04 6.53
N ARG A 7 6.27 -10.22 6.43
CA ARG A 7 5.66 -9.52 7.56
C ARG A 7 4.24 -10.01 7.88
N GLY A 8 3.73 -10.97 7.11
CA GLY A 8 2.37 -11.48 7.27
C GLY A 8 1.28 -10.44 7.02
N LEU A 9 1.52 -9.44 6.16
CA LEU A 9 0.57 -8.35 5.91
C LEU A 9 -0.44 -8.71 4.84
N SER A 10 -1.71 -8.50 5.15
CA SER A 10 -2.80 -8.66 4.21
C SER A 10 -3.02 -7.40 3.36
N GLU A 11 -3.71 -7.57 2.25
CA GLU A 11 -4.17 -6.47 1.40
C GLU A 11 -4.98 -5.43 2.19
N SER A 12 -5.83 -5.87 3.13
CA SER A 12 -6.59 -4.99 4.01
C SER A 12 -5.68 -4.18 4.92
N ASP A 13 -4.58 -4.76 5.42
CA ASP A 13 -3.59 -4.04 6.22
C ASP A 13 -2.90 -2.95 5.38
N ILE A 14 -2.53 -3.28 4.14
CA ILE A 14 -1.91 -2.33 3.21
C ILE A 14 -2.90 -1.19 2.88
N ARG A 15 -4.16 -1.51 2.56
CA ARG A 15 -5.18 -0.49 2.27
C ARG A 15 -5.42 0.44 3.46
N ARG A 16 -5.48 -0.10 4.69
CA ARG A 16 -5.61 0.72 5.90
C ARG A 16 -4.44 1.68 6.10
N VAL A 17 -3.24 1.27 5.72
CA VAL A 17 -2.04 2.11 5.77
C VAL A 17 -2.11 3.21 4.71
N ILE A 18 -2.59 2.89 3.50
CA ILE A 18 -2.83 3.87 2.43
C ILE A 18 -3.89 4.91 2.83
N GLU A 19 -5.02 4.47 3.40
CA GLU A 19 -6.09 5.33 3.91
C GLU A 19 -5.61 6.30 4.99
N ARG A 20 -4.57 5.93 5.74
CA ARG A 20 -3.95 6.78 6.78
C ARG A 20 -2.94 7.78 6.24
N GLY A 21 -2.65 7.78 4.94
CA GLY A 21 -1.72 8.74 4.32
C GLY A 21 -0.51 8.11 3.63
N ALA A 22 -0.36 6.79 3.65
CA ALA A 22 0.78 6.11 3.01
C ALA A 22 0.56 5.97 1.51
N TRP A 23 0.88 7.03 0.79
CA TRP A 23 0.47 7.26 -0.59
C TRP A 23 1.53 6.93 -1.64
N THR A 24 2.65 6.38 -1.21
CA THR A 24 3.74 5.91 -2.06
C THR A 24 4.23 4.58 -1.52
N ALA A 25 4.88 3.77 -2.35
CA ALA A 25 5.48 2.52 -1.90
C ALA A 25 6.49 2.73 -0.76
N ASP A 26 7.24 3.85 -0.79
CA ASP A 26 8.14 4.25 0.28
C ASP A 26 7.38 4.58 1.57
N ALA A 27 6.29 5.36 1.49
CA ALA A 27 5.47 5.66 2.66
C ALA A 27 4.80 4.41 3.26
N VAL A 28 4.38 3.46 2.41
CA VAL A 28 3.85 2.15 2.86
C VAL A 28 4.96 1.36 3.56
N THR A 29 6.17 1.35 3.00
CA THR A 29 7.34 0.73 3.63
C THR A 29 7.67 1.42 4.97
N ALA A 30 7.63 2.74 5.07
CA ALA A 30 7.87 3.45 6.32
C ALA A 30 6.80 3.16 7.37
N ALA A 31 5.53 3.01 6.96
CA ALA A 31 4.40 2.84 7.86
C ALA A 31 4.22 1.40 8.38
N CYS A 32 4.45 0.38 7.54
CA CYS A 32 4.27 -1.03 7.93
C CYS A 32 5.43 -1.95 7.49
N GLY A 33 6.35 -1.45 6.68
CA GLY A 33 7.55 -2.17 6.23
C GLY A 33 7.34 -3.19 5.14
N ALA A 34 6.12 -3.30 4.60
CA ALA A 34 5.91 -4.06 3.38
C ALA A 34 6.82 -3.55 2.27
N GLY A 35 7.46 -4.46 1.52
CA GLY A 35 8.38 -4.10 0.43
C GLY A 35 9.84 -3.86 0.86
N GLY A 36 10.13 -3.78 2.16
CA GLY A 36 11.49 -3.51 2.67
C GLY A 36 12.41 -4.74 2.86
N ASP A 37 11.86 -5.96 2.85
CA ASP A 37 12.63 -7.19 3.11
C ASP A 37 13.05 -7.87 1.79
N CYS A 38 12.31 -8.89 1.33
CA CYS A 38 12.63 -9.61 0.09
C CYS A 38 12.20 -8.88 -1.20
N GLY A 39 11.41 -7.80 -1.08
CA GLY A 39 10.91 -7.01 -2.20
C GLY A 39 9.83 -7.68 -3.06
N ALA A 40 9.49 -8.96 -2.86
CA ALA A 40 8.56 -9.71 -3.73
C ALA A 40 7.16 -9.08 -3.86
N CYS A 41 6.73 -8.34 -2.84
CA CYS A 41 5.42 -7.69 -2.82
C CYS A 41 5.40 -6.27 -3.40
N THR A 42 6.56 -5.69 -3.77
CA THR A 42 6.66 -4.26 -4.15
C THR A 42 5.82 -3.89 -5.37
N LEU A 43 5.76 -4.75 -6.40
CA LEU A 43 4.90 -4.52 -7.57
C LEU A 43 3.42 -4.48 -7.18
N THR A 44 2.98 -5.41 -6.33
CA THR A 44 1.59 -5.45 -5.84
C THR A 44 1.28 -4.26 -4.92
N LEU A 45 2.25 -3.81 -4.11
CA LEU A 45 2.09 -2.59 -3.31
C LEU A 45 1.92 -1.36 -4.20
N ALA A 46 2.69 -1.24 -5.28
CA ALA A 46 2.57 -0.13 -6.23
C ALA A 46 1.20 -0.12 -6.91
N ASP A 47 0.70 -1.30 -7.31
CA ASP A 47 -0.63 -1.45 -7.89
C ASP A 47 -1.73 -1.01 -6.91
N LEU A 48 -1.70 -1.50 -5.67
CA LEU A 48 -2.65 -1.13 -4.61
C LEU A 48 -2.64 0.39 -4.31
N VAL A 49 -1.48 1.03 -4.34
CA VAL A 49 -1.35 2.47 -4.15
C VAL A 49 -2.00 3.22 -5.33
N ALA A 50 -1.71 2.81 -6.58
CA ALA A 50 -2.27 3.42 -7.78
C ALA A 50 -3.78 3.21 -7.93
N GLU A 51 -4.28 2.02 -7.56
CA GLU A 51 -5.72 1.74 -7.47
C GLU A 51 -6.41 2.71 -6.49
N SER A 52 -5.75 2.98 -5.37
CA SER A 52 -6.28 3.89 -4.33
C SER A 52 -6.30 5.35 -4.79
N GLU A 53 -5.48 5.73 -5.77
CA GLU A 53 -5.58 7.04 -6.43
C GLU A 53 -6.81 7.10 -7.34
N THR A 54 -7.07 6.03 -8.09
CA THR A 54 -8.21 5.96 -9.02
C THR A 54 -9.54 5.88 -8.27
N ALA A 55 -9.60 5.14 -7.16
CA ALA A 55 -10.77 5.09 -6.29
C ALA A 55 -11.10 6.46 -5.66
N ALA A 56 -10.09 7.31 -5.44
CA ALA A 56 -10.27 8.65 -4.89
C ALA A 56 -10.79 9.68 -5.92
N VAL A 57 -10.70 9.43 -7.23
CA VAL A 57 -11.20 10.33 -8.28
C VAL A 57 -12.72 10.54 -8.20
N GLY A 58 -13.46 9.63 -7.55
CA GLY A 58 -14.88 9.81 -7.26
C GLY A 58 -15.19 10.63 -6.00
N ALA A 59 -14.22 10.88 -5.12
CA ALA A 59 -14.45 11.38 -3.75
C ALA A 59 -13.82 12.76 -3.42
N GLY A 60 -13.10 13.37 -4.36
CA GLY A 60 -12.37 14.62 -4.15
C GLY A 60 -10.88 14.35 -3.97
N ALA A 61 -10.06 14.97 -4.82
CA ALA A 61 -8.63 14.68 -4.93
C ALA A 61 -7.88 14.90 -3.60
N ARG A 62 -6.89 14.02 -3.34
CA ARG A 62 -5.91 14.15 -2.26
C ARG A 62 -5.18 15.50 -2.36
N PRO A 63 -4.86 16.16 -1.24
CA PRO A 63 -4.25 17.50 -1.20
C PRO A 63 -2.84 17.53 -1.79
#